data_AF-A0A7U9T3F7-F1
#
_entry.id   AF-A0A7U9T3F7-F1
#
_cell.length_a   1.000
_cell.length_b   1.000
_cell.length_c   1.000
_cell.angle_alpha   90.00
_cell.angle_beta   90.00
_cell.angle_gamma   90.00
#
_symmetry.space_group_name_H-M   'P 1'
#
loop_
_entity.id
_entity.type
_entity.pdbx_description
1 polymer ?
#
loop_
_entity_poly.entity_id
_entity_poly.type
_entity_poly.pdbx_seq_one_letter_code
_entity_poly.pdbx_strand_id
1 'polypeptide(L)' 'MANGVQLRRVDEDFYRNVSEKDVARQLEIVIGLIYLNEAKHCVAKETIKACFKKLLKQSGAFSEHEIEVLLL' A
#
# COMPACT_ATOMS: atom_id res chain seq x y z
N MET A 1 -22.44 -1.99 -4.65
CA MET A 1 -21.91 -3.33 -4.94
C MET A 1 -20.76 -3.55 -3.97
N ALA A 2 -20.95 -4.37 -2.94
CA ALA A 2 -19.89 -4.66 -1.97
C ALA A 2 -18.84 -5.53 -2.65
N ASN A 3 -17.62 -5.01 -2.79
CA ASN A 3 -16.47 -5.77 -3.29
C ASN A 3 -16.40 -7.08 -2.50
N GLY A 4 -16.47 -8.21 -3.21
CA GLY A 4 -16.63 -9.57 -2.67
C GLY A 4 -15.45 -10.09 -1.85
N VAL A 5 -15.09 -9.37 -0.80
CA VAL A 5 -14.12 -9.77 0.21
C VAL A 5 -14.90 -10.54 1.27
N GLN A 6 -14.90 -11.87 1.18
CA GLN A 6 -15.43 -12.72 2.23
C GLN A 6 -14.39 -12.81 3.36
N LEU A 7 -14.74 -12.28 4.54
CA LEU A 7 -13.98 -12.54 5.76
C LEU A 7 -14.17 -14.00 6.14
N ARG A 8 -13.16 -14.84 5.88
CA ARG A 8 -13.15 -16.24 6.30
C ARG A 8 -12.86 -16.30 7.80
N ARG A 9 -13.62 -17.09 8.53
CA ARG A 9 -13.33 -17.35 9.95
C ARG A 9 -11.97 -18.05 10.04
N VAL A 10 -11.09 -17.50 10.85
CA VAL A 10 -9.77 -18.05 11.15
C VAL A 10 -9.89 -18.75 12.51
N ASP A 11 -9.83 -20.07 12.50
CA ASP A 11 -9.88 -20.92 13.69
C ASP A 11 -8.71 -21.91 13.71
N GLU A 12 -8.67 -22.78 14.72
CA GLU A 12 -7.56 -23.71 14.92
C GLU A 12 -7.40 -24.68 13.75
N ASP A 13 -8.51 -25.13 13.14
CA ASP A 13 -8.50 -26.00 11.97
C ASP A 13 -7.98 -25.27 10.73
N PHE A 14 -8.26 -23.98 10.58
CA PHE A 14 -7.66 -23.17 9.53
C PHE A 14 -6.13 -23.16 9.65
N TYR A 15 -5.58 -22.90 10.83
CA TYR A 15 -4.12 -22.85 11.04
C TYR A 15 -3.46 -24.22 10.91
N ARG A 16 -4.15 -25.33 11.23
CA ARG A 16 -3.64 -26.69 10.99
C ARG A 16 -3.47 -27.02 9.51
N ASN A 17 -4.23 -26.37 8.63
CA ASN A 17 -4.27 -26.67 7.19
C ASN A 17 -3.60 -25.60 6.32
N VAL A 18 -3.07 -24.54 6.93
CA VAL A 18 -2.36 -23.46 6.23
C VAL A 18 -0.86 -23.74 6.23
N SER A 19 -0.22 -23.60 5.07
CA SER A 19 1.24 -23.74 4.99
C SER A 19 1.93 -22.43 5.40
N GLU A 20 3.21 -22.51 5.79
CA GLU A 20 4.03 -21.32 6.05
C GLU A 20 4.03 -20.34 4.85
N LYS A 21 3.99 -20.87 3.62
CA LYS A 21 3.91 -20.05 2.40
C LYS A 21 2.59 -19.29 2.28
N ASP A 22 1.49 -19.90 2.72
CA ASP A 22 0.18 -19.24 2.72
C ASP A 22 0.15 -18.10 3.75
N VAL A 23 0.73 -18.32 4.94
CA VAL A 23 0.88 -17.26 5.96
C VAL A 23 1.75 -16.11 5.45
N ALA A 24 2.90 -16.43 4.85
CA ALA A 24 3.80 -15.42 4.29
C ALA A 24 3.11 -14.57 3.22
N ARG A 25 2.36 -15.21 2.32
CA ARG A 25 1.59 -14.50 1.30
C ARG A 25 0.49 -13.62 1.89
N GLN A 26 -0.21 -14.08 2.93
CA GLN A 26 -1.21 -13.25 3.62
C GLN A 26 -0.56 -12.03 4.29
N LEU A 27 0.61 -12.21 4.91
CA LEU A 27 1.36 -11.12 5.51
C LEU A 27 1.75 -10.07 4.45
N GLU A 28 2.23 -10.48 3.28
CA GLU A 28 2.53 -9.57 2.17
C GLU A 28 1.30 -8.78 1.71
N ILE A 29 0.13 -9.43 1.62
CA ILE A 29 -1.12 -8.76 1.27
C ILE A 29 -1.51 -7.73 2.32
N VAL A 30 -1.42 -8.06 3.61
CA VAL A 30 -1.74 -7.12 4.71
C VAL A 30 -0.79 -5.93 4.68
N ILE A 31 0.52 -6.17 4.51
CA ILE A 31 1.53 -5.10 4.38
C ILE A 31 1.19 -4.19 3.19
N GLY A 32 0.87 -4.77 2.04
CA GLY A 32 0.48 -4.01 0.84
C GLY A 32 -0.78 -3.16 1.06
N LEU A 33 -1.78 -3.70 1.76
CA LEU A 33 -3.01 -2.96 2.10
C LEU A 33 -2.74 -1.80 3.06
N ILE A 34 -1.88 -2.00 4.07
CA ILE A 34 -1.47 -0.93 4.99
C ILE A 34 -0.75 0.16 4.22
N TYR A 35 0.24 -0.17 3.40
CA TYR A 35 0.95 0.82 2.59
C TYR A 35 0.04 1.57 1.62
N LEU A 36 -0.92 0.87 0.98
CA LEU A 36 -1.91 1.51 0.11
C LEU A 36 -2.81 2.47 0.89
N ASN A 37 -3.25 2.08 2.09
CA ASN A 37 -4.07 2.93 2.95
C ASN A 37 -3.31 4.17 3.41
N GLU A 38 -2.09 3.97 3.91
CA GLU A 38 -1.20 5.06 4.30
C GLU A 38 -0.87 5.97 3.13
N ALA A 39 -0.60 5.45 1.94
CA ALA A 39 -0.37 6.26 0.74
C ALA A 39 -1.59 7.13 0.41
N LYS A 40 -2.81 6.57 0.44
CA LYS A 40 -4.05 7.34 0.22
C LYS A 40 -4.22 8.45 1.26
N HIS A 41 -3.95 8.17 2.53
CA HIS A 41 -4.04 9.17 3.59
C HIS A 41 -2.88 10.18 3.59
N CYS A 42 -1.73 9.81 3.04
CA CYS A 42 -0.56 10.66 2.90
C CYS A 42 -0.67 11.61 1.71
N VAL A 43 -1.22 11.16 0.58
CA VAL A 43 -1.45 12.00 -0.61
C VAL A 43 -2.42 13.15 -0.30
N ALA A 44 -3.37 12.95 0.63
CA ALA A 44 -4.27 14.00 1.09
C ALA A 44 -3.59 15.06 2.01
N LYS A 45 -2.34 14.83 2.46
CA LYS A 45 -1.61 15.75 3.32
C LYS A 45 -0.60 16.54 2.50
N GLU A 46 -0.87 17.83 2.31
CA GLU A 46 0.00 18.77 1.58
C GLU A 46 1.46 18.76 2.04
N THR A 47 1.71 18.57 3.34
CA THR A 47 3.08 18.47 3.89
C THR A 47 3.84 17.26 3.36
N ILE A 48 3.16 16.12 3.16
CA ILE A 48 3.78 14.91 2.63
C ILE A 48 3.97 15.06 1.13
N LYS A 49 2.99 15.62 0.40
CA LYS A 49 3.10 15.95 -1.02
C LYS A 49 4.28 16.88 -1.30
N ALA A 50 4.48 17.91 -0.48
CA ALA A 50 5.65 18.80 -0.57
C ALA A 50 6.97 18.07 -0.30
N CYS A 51 7.02 17.18 0.70
CA CYS A 51 8.20 16.36 0.99
C CYS A 51 8.53 15.42 -0.17
N PHE A 52 7.53 14.71 -0.71
CA PHE A 52 7.67 13.83 -1.87
C PHE A 52 8.14 14.61 -3.11
N LYS A 53 7.56 15.80 -3.38
CA LYS A 53 8.01 16.68 -4.47
C LYS A 53 9.49 17.01 -4.32
N LYS A 54 9.95 17.34 -3.10
CA LYS A 54 11.36 17.65 -2.84
C LYS A 54 12.27 16.44 -3.10
N LEU A 55 11.89 15.25 -2.64
CA LEU A 55 12.67 14.02 -2.84
C LEU A 55 12.74 13.63 -4.32
N LEU A 56 11.63 13.71 -5.05
CA LEU A 56 11.58 13.42 -6.48
C LEU A 56 12.48 14.38 -7.28
N LYS A 57 12.46 15.67 -6.95
CA LYS A 57 13.39 16.65 -7.55
C LYS A 57 14.86 16.31 -7.25
N GLN A 58 15.15 15.95 -6.00
CA GLN A 58 16.52 15.58 -5.59
C GLN A 58 17.02 14.31 -6.27
N SER A 59 16.13 13.40 -6.65
CA SER A 59 16.51 12.17 -7.35
C SER A 59 17.06 12.42 -8.76
N GLY A 60 16.67 13.52 -9.42
CA GLY A 60 17.02 13.81 -10.81
C GLY A 60 16.46 12.81 -11.84
N ALA A 61 15.67 11.82 -11.40
CA ALA A 61 15.17 10.74 -12.26
C ALA A 61 13.91 11.13 -13.06
N PHE A 62 13.26 12.24 -12.69
CA PHE A 62 11.99 12.68 -13.26
C PHE A 62 12.07 14.16 -13.64
N SER A 63 11.44 14.52 -14.76
CA SER A 63 11.18 15.91 -15.15
C SER A 63 10.13 16.55 -14.24
N GLU A 64 10.09 17.89 -14.20
CA GLU A 64 9.11 18.62 -13.37
C GLU A 64 7.66 18.24 -13.73
N HIS A 65 7.38 17.99 -15.02
CA HIS A 65 6.06 17.56 -15.49
C HIS A 65 5.69 16.16 -15.00
N GLU A 66 6.61 15.19 -15.05
CA GLU A 66 6.38 13.84 -14.53
C GLU A 66 6.14 13.84 -13.02
N ILE A 67 6.85 14.71 -12.29
CA ILE A 67 6.65 14.90 -10.85
C ILE A 67 5.26 15.45 -10.55
N GLU A 68 4.76 16.41 -11.35
CA GLU A 68 3.41 16.94 -11.18
C GLU A 68 2.34 15.86 -11.39
N VAL A 69 2.50 15.02 -12.42
CA VAL A 69 1.58 13.90 -12.70
C VAL A 69 1.57 12.87 -11.56
N LEU A 70 2.73 12.55 -10.98
CA LEU A 70 2.84 11.60 -9.87
C LEU A 70 2.23 12.09 -8.55
N LEU A 71 1.97 13.39 -8.43
CA LEU A 71 1.47 14.02 -7.20
C LEU A 71 0.02 14.53 -7.32
N LEU A 72 -0.64 14.34 -8.47
CA LEU A 72 -2.08 14.58 -8.65
C LEU A 72 -2.91 13.46 -8.03
#